data_AF-A0A6P1A6B5-F1
#
_entry.id   AF-A0A6P1A6B5-F1
#
_cell.length_a   1.000
_cell.length_b   1.000
_cell.length_c   1.000
_cell.angle_alpha   90.00
_cell.angle_beta   90.00
_cell.angle_gamma   90.00
#
_symmetry.space_group_name_H-M   'P 1'
#
loop_
_entity.id
_entity.type
_entity.pdbx_description
1 polymer ?
#
loop_
_entity_poly.entity_id
_entity_poly.type
_entity_poly.pdbx_seq_one_letter_code
_entity_poly.pdbx_strand_id
1 'polypeptide(L)'
;DNVELKLIVFFLPILQTIQFLLTVSLAYILAAINVTFRDTQHTLGVLLQLFFYLTPIFYQIDNVPAKYLPLYNLNPMVHLITAYRNILIYGTAPDWQALLIIGIATVIFLPVGLYIFRVQSDRFVEEL
;
A
#
# COMPACT_ATOMS: atom_id res chain seq x y z
N ASP A 1 -15.84 21.63 -20.17
CA ASP A 1 -17.14 21.15 -19.68
C ASP A 1 -17.04 20.68 -18.24
N ASN A 2 -17.71 21.44 -17.38
CA ASN A 2 -17.84 21.38 -15.93
C ASN A 2 -17.33 20.10 -15.26
N VAL A 3 -16.11 20.19 -14.71
CA VAL A 3 -15.69 19.32 -13.61
C VAL A 3 -16.59 19.66 -12.44
N GLU A 4 -17.79 19.06 -12.38
CA GLU A 4 -18.53 18.92 -11.14
C GLU A 4 -17.54 18.29 -10.17
N LEU A 5 -16.98 19.10 -9.27
CA LEU A 5 -16.23 18.65 -8.11
C LEU A 5 -17.22 17.88 -7.23
N LYS A 6 -17.53 16.65 -7.65
CA LYS A 6 -18.40 15.75 -6.91
C LYS A 6 -17.79 15.55 -5.54
N LEU A 7 -18.64 15.38 -4.53
CA LEU A 7 -18.29 15.07 -3.14
C LEU A 7 -17.22 13.96 -3.00
N ILE A 8 -17.05 13.17 -4.07
CA ILE A 8 -16.06 12.12 -4.28
C ILE A 8 -14.61 12.59 -4.03
N VAL A 9 -14.26 13.85 -4.30
CA VAL A 9 -12.89 14.37 -4.05
C VAL A 9 -12.52 14.32 -2.56
N PHE A 10 -13.49 14.40 -1.66
CA PHE A 10 -13.27 14.28 -0.21
C PHE A 10 -12.83 12.86 0.22
N PHE A 11 -12.92 11.85 -0.65
CA PHE A 11 -12.34 10.53 -0.39
C PHE A 11 -10.82 10.50 -0.60
N LEU A 12 -10.21 11.46 -1.30
CA LEU A 12 -8.77 11.49 -1.52
C LEU A 12 -7.95 11.64 -0.22
N PRO A 13 -8.26 12.59 0.70
CA PRO A 13 -7.56 12.66 1.99
C PRO A 13 -7.65 11.37 2.81
N ILE A 14 -8.81 10.68 2.76
CA ILE A 14 -9.03 9.42 3.47
C ILE A 14 -8.13 8.33 2.87
N LEU A 15 -8.13 8.18 1.55
CA LEU A 15 -7.26 7.22 0.86
C LEU A 15 -5.78 7.49 1.12
N GLN A 16 -5.37 8.76 1.09
CA GLN A 16 -3.99 9.14 1.34
C GLN A 16 -3.57 8.86 2.79
N THR A 17 -4.48 9.05 3.74
CA THR A 17 -4.25 8.67 5.15
C THR A 17 -4.06 7.17 5.30
N ILE A 18 -4.93 6.36 4.67
CA ILE A 18 -4.81 4.90 4.67
C ILE A 18 -3.49 4.47 4.02
N GLN A 19 -3.14 5.03 2.86
CA GLN A 19 -1.87 4.77 2.18
C GLN A 19 -0.67 5.08 3.07
N PHE A 20 -0.69 6.24 3.72
CA PHE A 20 0.38 6.70 4.58
C PHE A 20 0.56 5.73 5.75
N LEU A 21 -0.51 5.37 6.45
CA LEU A 21 -0.46 4.44 7.57
C LEU A 21 0.06 3.06 7.13
N LEU A 22 -0.42 2.53 6.00
CA LEU A 22 0.07 1.26 5.45
C LEU A 22 1.58 1.32 5.14
N THR A 23 2.02 2.42 4.51
CA THR A 23 3.43 2.63 4.15
C THR A 23 4.30 2.73 5.40
N VAL A 24 3.86 3.48 6.42
CA VAL A 24 4.56 3.59 7.71
C VAL A 24 4.68 2.22 8.40
N SER A 25 3.61 1.43 8.36
CA SER A 25 3.59 0.08 8.93
C SER A 25 4.66 -0.82 8.30
N LEU A 26 4.74 -0.82 6.96
CA LEU A 26 5.75 -1.59 6.23
C LEU A 26 7.16 -1.02 6.43
N ALA A 27 7.30 0.30 6.47
CA ALA A 27 8.57 0.96 6.73
C ALA A 27 9.15 0.60 8.10
N TYR A 28 8.32 0.48 9.13
CA TYR A 28 8.74 0.03 10.45
C TYR A 28 9.30 -1.41 10.45
N ILE A 29 8.64 -2.32 9.72
CA ILE A 29 9.11 -3.70 9.57
C ILE A 29 10.46 -3.71 8.83
N LEU A 30 10.56 -2.97 7.73
CA LEU A 30 11.78 -2.89 6.92
C LEU A 30 12.94 -2.24 7.67
N ALA A 31 12.67 -1.21 8.49
CA ALA A 31 13.68 -0.57 9.32
C ALA A 31 14.25 -1.55 10.36
N ALA A 32 13.39 -2.35 11.01
CA ALA A 32 13.83 -3.38 11.95
C ALA A 32 14.74 -4.44 11.28
N ILE A 33 14.40 -4.86 10.04
CA ILE A 33 15.21 -5.80 9.27
C ILE A 33 16.53 -5.17 8.83
N ASN A 34 16.51 -3.91 8.40
CA ASN A 34 17.67 -3.24 7.82
C ASN A 34 18.85 -3.11 8.78
N VAL A 35 18.60 -2.98 10.08
CA VAL A 35 19.68 -2.96 11.08
C VAL A 35 20.35 -4.31 11.21
N THR A 36 19.56 -5.40 11.27
CA THR A 36 20.15 -6.74 11.35
C THR A 36 20.83 -7.13 10.04
N PHE A 37 20.32 -6.65 8.89
CA PHE A 37 20.82 -6.98 7.56
C PHE A 37 21.06 -5.72 6.71
N ARG A 38 22.33 -5.32 6.62
CA ARG A 38 22.76 -4.12 5.87
C ARG A 38 22.40 -4.18 4.37
N ASP A 39 22.32 -5.37 3.77
CA ASP A 39 21.95 -5.58 2.35
C ASP A 39 20.45 -5.42 2.04
N THR A 40 19.64 -5.10 3.05
CA THR A 40 18.19 -4.90 2.87
C THR A 40 17.88 -3.75 1.93
N GLN A 41 18.69 -2.68 1.89
CA GLN A 41 18.43 -1.52 1.02
C GLN A 41 18.47 -1.88 -0.46
N HIS A 42 19.50 -2.61 -0.90
CA HIS A 42 19.63 -3.06 -2.29
C HIS A 42 18.53 -4.04 -2.65
N THR A 43 18.24 -4.99 -1.77
CA THR A 43 17.18 -5.98 -1.97
C THR A 43 15.81 -5.32 -2.08
N LEU A 44 15.51 -4.34 -1.22
CA LEU A 44 14.26 -3.59 -1.24
C LEU A 44 14.06 -2.83 -2.55
N GLY A 45 15.11 -2.23 -3.11
CA GLY A 45 15.03 -1.55 -4.41
C GLY A 45 14.55 -2.48 -5.53
N VAL A 46 15.14 -3.67 -5.63
CA VAL A 46 14.73 -4.70 -6.62
C VAL A 46 13.31 -5.18 -6.36
N LEU A 47 12.95 -5.42 -5.09
CA LEU A 47 11.59 -5.85 -4.72
C LEU A 47 10.54 -4.80 -5.06
N LEU A 48 10.79 -3.52 -4.78
CA LEU A 48 9.88 -2.43 -5.13
C LEU A 48 9.70 -2.31 -6.64
N GLN A 49 10.77 -2.49 -7.42
CA GLN A 49 10.68 -2.50 -8.88
C GLN A 49 9.83 -3.67 -9.37
N LEU A 50 9.98 -4.87 -8.81
CA LEU A 50 9.12 -6.01 -9.12
C LEU A 50 7.65 -5.74 -8.73
N PHE A 51 7.42 -5.20 -7.53
CA PHE A 51 6.09 -4.84 -7.02
C PHE A 51 5.39 -3.80 -7.90
N PHE A 52 6.13 -2.86 -8.45
CA PHE A 52 5.63 -1.85 -9.37
C PHE A 52 5.02 -2.50 -10.63
N TYR A 53 5.67 -3.52 -11.20
CA TYR A 53 5.13 -4.25 -12.37
C TYR A 53 3.97 -5.19 -12.01
N LEU A 54 4.00 -5.78 -10.81
CA LEU A 54 2.91 -6.62 -10.29
C LEU A 54 1.65 -5.82 -9.95
N THR A 55 1.76 -4.51 -9.75
CA THR A 55 0.62 -3.65 -9.50
C THR A 55 0.10 -3.09 -10.83
N PRO A 56 -1.21 -3.06 -11.09
CA PRO A 56 -1.79 -2.57 -12.34
C PRO A 56 -1.74 -1.03 -12.40
N ILE A 57 -0.53 -0.49 -12.56
CA ILE A 57 -0.27 0.95 -12.66
C ILE A 57 -0.44 1.41 -14.11
N PHE A 58 0.13 0.67 -15.07
CA PHE A 58 0.02 0.98 -16.51
C PHE A 58 -1.22 0.40 -17.19
N TYR A 59 -1.83 -0.63 -16.61
CA TYR A 59 -2.98 -1.34 -17.16
C TYR A 59 -4.13 -1.36 -16.16
N GLN A 60 -5.34 -1.64 -16.65
CA GLN A 60 -6.49 -1.87 -15.80
C GLN A 60 -6.53 -3.35 -15.36
N ILE A 61 -7.09 -3.61 -14.17
CA ILE A 61 -7.19 -4.96 -13.62
C ILE A 61 -8.00 -5.90 -14.54
N ASP A 62 -8.93 -5.36 -15.32
CA ASP A 62 -9.77 -6.10 -16.28
C ASP A 62 -8.97 -6.74 -17.43
N ASN A 63 -7.76 -6.24 -17.70
CA ASN A 63 -6.87 -6.80 -18.72
C ASN A 63 -6.11 -8.03 -18.21
N VAL A 64 -6.18 -8.35 -16.93
CA VAL A 64 -5.48 -9.48 -16.32
C VAL A 64 -6.29 -10.77 -16.52
N PRO A 65 -5.68 -11.88 -17.00
CA PRO A 65 -6.37 -13.15 -17.14
C PRO A 65 -7.01 -13.60 -15.81
N ALA A 66 -8.24 -14.13 -15.88
CA ALA A 66 -9.03 -14.48 -14.70
C ALA A 66 -8.32 -15.41 -13.70
N LYS A 67 -7.41 -16.27 -14.20
CA LYS A 67 -6.58 -17.16 -13.37
C LYS A 67 -5.69 -16.41 -12.37
N TYR A 68 -5.25 -15.20 -12.70
CA TYR A 68 -4.32 -14.41 -11.88
C TYR A 68 -5.03 -13.36 -11.02
N LEU A 69 -6.32 -13.07 -11.26
CA LEU A 69 -7.10 -12.11 -10.46
C LEU A 69 -7.02 -12.35 -8.93
N PRO A 70 -7.06 -13.58 -8.40
CA PRO A 70 -6.93 -13.80 -6.95
C PRO A 70 -5.59 -13.30 -6.38
N LEU A 71 -4.50 -13.45 -7.14
CA LEU A 71 -3.18 -12.99 -6.71
C LEU A 71 -3.11 -11.46 -6.66
N TYR A 72 -3.72 -10.79 -7.65
CA TYR A 72 -3.80 -9.34 -7.68
C TYR A 72 -4.70 -8.79 -6.56
N ASN A 73 -5.82 -9.47 -6.27
CA ASN A 73 -6.73 -9.08 -5.20
C ASN A 73 -6.14 -9.24 -3.80
N LEU A 74 -5.09 -10.06 -3.62
CA LEU A 74 -4.38 -10.18 -2.35
C LEU A 74 -3.50 -8.95 -2.06
N ASN A 75 -3.08 -8.22 -3.10
CA ASN A 75 -2.19 -7.09 -2.94
C ASN A 75 -2.99 -5.80 -2.61
N PRO A 76 -2.86 -5.22 -1.41
CA PRO A 76 -3.61 -4.02 -1.02
C PRO A 76 -3.28 -2.80 -1.88
N MET A 77 -2.10 -2.75 -2.52
CA MET A 77 -1.74 -1.66 -3.43
C MET A 77 -2.58 -1.66 -4.71
N VAL A 78 -3.05 -2.82 -5.15
CA VAL A 78 -3.92 -2.95 -6.34
C VAL A 78 -5.25 -2.24 -6.10
N HIS A 79 -5.86 -2.48 -4.94
CA HIS A 79 -7.09 -1.83 -4.51
C HIS A 79 -6.91 -0.32 -4.38
N LEU A 80 -5.77 0.11 -3.84
CA LEU A 80 -5.44 1.51 -3.63
C LEU A 80 -5.28 2.28 -4.95
N ILE A 81 -4.49 1.75 -5.89
CA ILE A 81 -4.31 2.35 -7.22
C ILE A 81 -5.61 2.40 -8.01
N THR A 82 -6.44 1.35 -7.91
CA THR A 82 -7.76 1.31 -8.53
C THR A 82 -8.69 2.39 -7.96
N ALA A 83 -8.68 2.58 -6.63
CA ALA A 83 -9.45 3.64 -5.98
C ALA A 83 -8.99 5.05 -6.41
N TYR A 84 -7.68 5.30 -6.51
CA TYR A 84 -7.15 6.55 -7.05
C TYR A 84 -7.59 6.78 -8.49
N ARG A 85 -7.56 5.74 -9.33
CA ARG A 85 -8.00 5.82 -10.73
C ARG A 85 -9.49 6.17 -10.83
N ASN A 86 -10.33 5.52 -10.02
CA ASN A 86 -11.77 5.75 -10.01
C ASN A 86 -12.14 7.19 -9.65
N ILE A 87 -11.43 7.76 -8.66
CA ILE A 87 -11.69 9.14 -8.21
C ILE A 87 -11.10 10.18 -9.18
N LEU A 88 -9.84 10.02 -9.59
CA LEU A 88 -9.11 11.04 -10.35
C LEU A 88 -9.39 11.01 -11.84
N ILE A 89 -9.56 9.82 -12.43
CA ILE A 89 -9.74 9.66 -13.88
C ILE A 89 -11.22 9.56 -14.23
N TYR A 90 -11.97 8.71 -13.54
CA TYR A 90 -13.37 8.42 -13.89
C TYR A 90 -14.39 9.28 -13.14
N GLY A 91 -13.99 9.99 -12.08
CA GLY A 91 -14.91 10.77 -11.25
C GLY A 91 -16.01 9.91 -10.61
N THR A 92 -15.71 8.65 -10.35
CA THR A 92 -16.59 7.64 -9.74
C THR A 92 -16.19 7.37 -8.30
N ALA A 93 -17.16 6.99 -7.47
CA ALA A 93 -16.85 6.60 -6.09
C ALA A 93 -15.92 5.38 -6.08
N PRO A 94 -14.93 5.34 -5.17
CA PRO A 94 -14.09 4.15 -5.00
C PRO A 94 -14.96 2.97 -4.56
N ASP A 95 -14.55 1.76 -4.94
CA ASP A 95 -15.24 0.55 -4.48
C ASP A 95 -15.13 0.44 -2.96
N TRP A 96 -16.28 0.30 -2.30
CA TRP A 96 -16.36 0.18 -0.85
C TRP A 96 -15.71 -1.12 -0.35
N GLN A 97 -15.75 -2.19 -1.14
CA GLN A 97 -15.07 -3.44 -0.80
C GLN A 97 -13.56 -3.26 -0.82
N ALA A 98 -13.03 -2.60 -1.86
CA ALA A 98 -11.61 -2.26 -1.96
C ALA A 98 -11.16 -1.40 -0.75
N LEU A 99 -11.93 -0.37 -0.38
CA LEU A 99 -11.63 0.46 0.80
C LEU A 99 -11.60 -0.34 2.10
N LEU A 100 -12.57 -1.24 2.30
CA LEU A 100 -12.61 -2.11 3.48
C LEU A 100 -11.40 -3.04 3.53
N ILE A 101 -11.02 -3.65 2.42
CA ILE A 101 -9.85 -4.55 2.34
C ILE A 101 -8.57 -3.80 2.73
N ILE A 102 -8.32 -2.63 2.14
CA ILE A 102 -7.11 -1.84 2.45
C ILE A 102 -7.16 -1.33 3.90
N GLY A 103 -8.34 -0.90 4.37
CA GLY A 103 -8.54 -0.46 5.75
C GLY A 103 -8.23 -1.56 6.76
N ILE A 104 -8.78 -2.75 6.56
CA ILE A 104 -8.50 -3.93 7.41
C ILE A 104 -7.01 -4.28 7.36
N ALA A 105 -6.41 -4.33 6.17
CA ALA A 105 -4.98 -4.58 6.03
C ALA A 105 -4.17 -3.57 6.83
N THR A 106 -4.49 -2.27 6.73
CA THR A 106 -3.80 -1.21 7.47
C THR A 106 -3.94 -1.38 8.98
N VAL A 107 -5.13 -1.69 9.47
CA VAL A 107 -5.40 -1.93 10.91
C VAL A 107 -4.64 -3.15 11.43
N ILE A 108 -4.36 -4.14 10.59
CA ILE A 108 -3.54 -5.32 10.96
C ILE A 108 -2.04 -4.99 10.91
N PHE A 109 -1.58 -4.39 9.81
CA PHE A 109 -0.14 -4.14 9.59
C PHE A 109 0.42 -3.08 10.54
N LEU A 110 -0.35 -2.06 10.89
CA LEU A 110 0.13 -0.96 11.75
C LEU A 110 0.57 -1.40 13.16
N PRO A 111 -0.25 -2.12 13.94
CA PRO A 111 0.17 -2.60 15.26
C PRO A 111 1.30 -3.63 15.15
N VAL A 112 1.29 -4.49 14.13
CA VAL A 112 2.36 -5.47 13.89
C VAL A 112 3.69 -4.79 13.59
N GLY A 113 3.69 -3.82 12.68
CA GLY A 113 4.88 -3.06 12.33
C GLY A 113 5.43 -2.25 13.51
N LEU A 114 4.56 -1.60 14.27
CA LEU A 114 4.93 -0.89 15.50
C LEU A 114 5.51 -1.84 16.56
N TYR A 115 4.92 -3.01 16.74
CA TYR A 115 5.39 -4.01 17.69
C TYR A 115 6.79 -4.51 17.31
N ILE A 116 6.99 -4.92 16.06
CA ILE A 116 8.28 -5.40 15.54
C ILE A 116 9.35 -4.32 15.70
N PHE A 117 9.03 -3.08 15.34
CA PHE A 117 9.97 -1.96 15.46
C PHE A 117 10.37 -1.69 16.92
N ARG A 118 9.41 -1.72 17.86
CA ARG A 118 9.69 -1.53 19.29
C ARG A 118 10.53 -2.66 19.88
N VAL A 119 10.27 -3.91 19.51
CA VAL A 119 11.08 -5.04 19.98
C VAL A 119 12.52 -4.93 19.49
N GLN A 120 12.69 -4.48 18.25
CA GLN A 120 14.02 -4.32 17.66
C GLN A 120 14.72 -3.02 18.12
N SER A 121 13.99 -2.06 18.69
CA SER A 121 14.58 -0.76 19.06
C SER A 121 15.63 -0.84 20.16
N ASP A 122 15.56 -1.84 21.03
CA ASP A 122 16.57 -2.07 22.05
C ASP A 122 17.90 -2.53 21.43
N ARG A 123 17.85 -3.31 20.34
CA ARG A 123 19.05 -3.74 19.59
C ARG A 123 19.69 -2.60 18.79
N PHE A 124 18.95 -1.55 18.44
CA PHE A 124 19.53 -0.36 17.78
C PHE A 124 20.55 0.34 18.66
N VAL A 125 20.38 0.30 19.99
CA VAL A 125 21.28 0.96 20.94
C VAL A 125 22.56 0.16 21.14
N GLU A 126 22.53 -1.16 20.97
CA GLU A 126 23.71 -2.04 21.13
C GLU A 126 24.63 -2.06 19.89
N GLU A 127 24.11 -1.77 18.70
CA GLU A 127 24.88 -1.76 17.44
C GLU A 127 25.46 -0.37 17.05
N LEU A 128 25.15 0.68 17.83
CA LEU A 128 25.72 2.04 17.69
C LEU A 128 27.03 2.18 18.47
#